data_AF-A0A7S4AAJ4-F1
#
_entry.id   AF-A0A7S4AAJ4-F1
#
_cell.length_a   1.000
_cell.length_b   1.000
_cell.length_c   1.000
_cell.angle_alpha   90.00
_cell.angle_beta   90.00
_cell.angle_gamma   90.00
#
_symmetry.space_group_name_H-M   'P 1'
#
loop_
_entity.id
_entity.type
_entity.pdbx_description
1 polymer ?
#
loop_
_entity_poly.entity_id
_entity_poly.type
_entity_poly.pdbx_seq_one_letter_code
_entity_poly.pdbx_strand_id
1 'polypeptide(L)'
;IRGWDDLFDSLDDHISGLALMKSSPYYRAVRDFQEEGKLWEGRLTQLRAAFDVWIDVQRRWVYLEGILFGSSDIKAQLPSEWSRFKSVDTEFIALMRRIAARPFAMEVLSIENVQRTLERLRNL
;
A
#
# COMPACT_ATOMS: atom_id res chain seq x y z
N ILE A 1 -9.46 -1.94 3.12
CA ILE A 1 -9.46 -2.59 1.79
C ILE A 1 -9.73 -4.08 1.96
N ARG A 2 -10.48 -4.68 1.03
CA ARG A 2 -10.71 -6.13 0.92
C ARG A 2 -10.32 -6.56 -0.50
N GLY A 3 -10.16 -7.86 -0.75
CA GLY A 3 -9.75 -8.38 -2.07
C GLY A 3 -8.29 -8.04 -2.40
N TRP A 4 -7.41 -8.12 -1.41
CA TRP A 4 -5.98 -7.88 -1.63
C TRP A 4 -5.37 -8.91 -2.58
N ASP A 5 -5.81 -10.17 -2.49
CA ASP A 5 -5.31 -11.25 -3.35
C ASP A 5 -5.55 -10.92 -4.83
N ASP A 6 -6.78 -10.53 -5.21
CA ASP A 6 -7.10 -10.12 -6.59
C ASP A 6 -6.24 -8.93 -7.07
N LEU A 7 -5.96 -7.96 -6.19
CA LEU A 7 -5.11 -6.81 -6.49
C LEU A 7 -3.65 -7.22 -6.71
N PHE A 8 -3.13 -8.12 -5.88
CA PHE A 8 -1.77 -8.64 -6.01
C PHE A 8 -1.61 -9.53 -7.24
N ASP A 9 -2.57 -10.41 -7.49
CA ASP A 9 -2.58 -11.30 -8.66
C ASP A 9 -2.58 -10.47 -9.94
N SER A 10 -3.48 -9.49 -10.05
CA SER A 10 -3.51 -8.59 -11.21
C SER A 10 -2.21 -7.80 -11.38
N LEU A 11 -1.57 -7.38 -10.28
CA LEU A 11 -0.32 -6.63 -10.33
C LEU A 11 0.86 -7.53 -10.75
N ASP A 12 0.93 -8.76 -10.23
CA ASP A 12 1.96 -9.74 -10.59
C ASP A 12 1.83 -10.19 -12.04
N ASP A 13 0.60 -10.36 -12.53
CA ASP A 13 0.33 -10.67 -13.94
C ASP A 13 0.84 -9.56 -14.86
N HIS A 14 0.57 -8.29 -14.52
CA HIS A 14 1.08 -7.15 -15.30
C HIS A 14 2.60 -7.02 -15.25
N ILE A 15 3.22 -7.22 -14.07
CA ILE A 15 4.68 -7.21 -13.92
C ILE A 15 5.31 -8.33 -14.75
N SER A 16 4.76 -9.54 -14.67
CA SER A 16 5.24 -10.71 -15.41
C SER A 16 5.05 -10.53 -16.93
N GLY A 17 3.90 -10.02 -17.36
CA GLY A 17 3.63 -9.69 -18.75
C GLY A 17 4.63 -8.68 -19.31
N LEU A 18 4.95 -7.63 -18.55
CA LEU A 18 5.96 -6.64 -18.95
C LEU A 18 7.37 -7.26 -19.02
N ALA A 19 7.73 -8.14 -18.08
CA ALA A 19 9.00 -8.87 -18.12
C ALA A 19 9.11 -9.75 -19.38
N LEU A 20 8.02 -10.42 -19.77
CA LEU A 20 7.95 -11.19 -21.02
C LEU A 20 8.09 -10.28 -22.25
N MET A 21 7.41 -9.14 -22.28
CA MET A 21 7.54 -8.17 -23.38
C MET A 21 8.98 -7.69 -23.56
N LYS A 22 9.72 -7.46 -22.46
CA LYS A 22 11.14 -7.07 -22.49
C LYS A 22 12.06 -8.11 -23.13
N SER A 23 11.65 -9.38 -23.15
CA SER A 23 12.39 -10.46 -23.83
C SER A 23 12.21 -10.43 -25.36
N SER A 24 11.15 -9.76 -25.85
CA SER A 24 10.81 -9.70 -27.27
C SER A 24 11.81 -8.87 -28.08
N PRO A 25 12.19 -9.31 -29.30
CA PRO A 25 13.04 -8.54 -30.21
C PRO A 25 12.45 -7.15 -30.54
N TYR A 26 11.12 -7.02 -30.60
CA TYR A 26 10.44 -5.76 -30.91
C TYR A 26 10.63 -4.71 -29.82
N TYR A 27 10.62 -5.12 -28.55
CA TYR A 27 10.92 -4.24 -27.43
C TYR A 27 12.37 -3.75 -27.48
N ARG A 28 13.30 -4.61 -27.89
CA ARG A 28 14.72 -4.24 -28.04
C ARG A 28 14.98 -3.33 -29.24
N ALA A 29 14.19 -3.46 -30.30
CA ALA A 29 14.38 -2.72 -31.54
C ALA A 29 13.88 -1.27 -31.48
N VAL A 30 12.94 -0.95 -30.59
CA VAL A 30 12.31 0.38 -30.53
C VAL A 30 12.60 1.05 -29.19
N ARG A 31 13.36 2.15 -29.20
CA ARG A 31 13.78 2.86 -27.98
C ARG A 31 12.59 3.37 -27.16
N ASP A 32 11.57 3.91 -27.81
CA ASP A 32 10.42 4.49 -27.12
C ASP A 32 9.66 3.43 -26.29
N PHE A 33 9.56 2.18 -26.80
CA PHE A 33 9.00 1.07 -26.03
C PHE A 33 9.87 0.68 -24.82
N GLN A 34 11.19 0.84 -24.91
CA GLN A 34 12.08 0.60 -23.77
C GLN A 34 11.86 1.64 -22.67
N GLU A 35 11.73 2.90 -23.06
CA GLU A 35 11.51 4.00 -22.13
C GLU A 35 10.16 3.87 -21.43
N GLU A 36 9.08 3.61 -22.18
CA GLU A 36 7.76 3.35 -21.61
C GLU A 36 7.73 2.10 -20.73
N GLY A 37 8.38 1.01 -21.17
CA GLY A 37 8.42 -0.22 -20.38
C GLY A 37 9.17 -0.05 -19.06
N LYS A 38 10.30 0.67 -19.04
CA LYS A 38 11.01 0.99 -17.79
C LYS A 38 10.16 1.86 -16.86
N LEU A 39 9.44 2.83 -17.41
CA LEU A 39 8.54 3.68 -16.62
C LEU A 39 7.45 2.85 -15.94
N TRP A 40 6.78 1.97 -16.70
CA TRP A 40 5.73 1.11 -16.16
C TRP A 40 6.26 0.08 -15.18
N GLU A 41 7.40 -0.54 -15.45
CA GLU A 41 8.06 -1.46 -14.52
C GLU A 41 8.33 -0.80 -13.18
N GLY A 42 8.87 0.42 -13.19
CA GLY A 42 9.11 1.21 -11.98
C GLY A 42 7.83 1.51 -11.21
N ARG A 43 6.78 1.94 -11.91
CA ARG A 43 5.48 2.24 -11.28
C ARG A 43 4.82 1.00 -10.68
N LEU A 44 4.75 -0.11 -11.41
CA LEU A 44 4.12 -1.34 -10.93
C LEU A 44 4.89 -1.94 -9.75
N THR A 45 6.23 -1.93 -9.81
CA THR A 45 7.08 -2.39 -8.70
C THR A 45 6.91 -1.51 -7.46
N GLN A 46 6.84 -0.18 -7.64
CA GLN A 46 6.60 0.74 -6.53
C GLN A 46 5.21 0.54 -5.90
N LEU A 47 4.19 0.32 -6.73
CA LEU A 47 2.84 0.05 -6.26
C LEU A 47 2.77 -1.26 -5.47
N ARG A 48 3.45 -2.30 -5.95
CA ARG A 48 3.54 -3.60 -5.26
C ARG A 48 4.16 -3.44 -3.88
N ALA A 49 5.30 -2.77 -3.80
CA ALA A 49 5.96 -2.48 -2.54
C ALA A 49 5.08 -1.64 -1.59
N ALA A 50 4.26 -0.72 -2.11
CA ALA A 50 3.30 0.02 -1.28
C ALA A 50 2.20 -0.90 -0.74
N PHE A 51 1.67 -1.80 -1.57
CA PHE A 51 0.63 -2.75 -1.18
C PHE A 51 1.12 -3.75 -0.12
N ASP A 52 2.34 -4.27 -0.24
CA ASP A 52 2.93 -5.20 0.73
C ASP A 52 2.99 -4.58 2.14
N VAL A 53 3.42 -3.32 2.24
CA VAL A 53 3.48 -2.62 3.53
C VAL A 53 2.07 -2.28 4.03
N TRP A 54 1.18 -1.87 3.12
CA TRP A 54 -0.15 -1.44 3.49
C TRP A 54 -1.02 -2.58 4.03
N ILE A 55 -1.03 -3.74 3.39
CA ILE A 55 -1.80 -4.88 3.89
C ILE A 55 -1.37 -5.27 5.31
N ASP A 56 -0.06 -5.21 5.59
CA ASP A 56 0.48 -5.48 6.92
C ASP A 56 0.04 -4.45 7.96
N VAL A 57 0.14 -3.15 7.62
CA VAL A 57 -0.36 -2.06 8.48
C VAL A 57 -1.86 -2.24 8.75
N GLN A 58 -2.65 -2.53 7.71
CA GLN A 58 -4.09 -2.70 7.84
C GLN A 58 -4.44 -3.89 8.75
N ARG A 59 -3.78 -5.04 8.59
CA ARG A 59 -4.01 -6.24 9.40
C ARG A 59 -3.75 -5.96 10.89
N ARG A 60 -2.61 -5.32 11.20
CA ARG A 60 -2.26 -4.94 12.57
C ARG A 60 -3.23 -3.91 13.14
N TRP A 61 -3.58 -2.89 12.35
CA TRP A 61 -4.51 -1.85 12.77
C TRP A 61 -5.89 -2.42 13.10
N VAL A 62 -6.46 -3.28 12.24
CA VAL A 62 -7.78 -3.91 12.50
C VAL A 62 -7.75 -4.76 13.77
N TYR A 63 -6.67 -5.52 13.99
CA TYR A 63 -6.51 -6.31 15.20
C TYR A 63 -6.47 -5.45 16.47
N LEU A 64 -5.68 -4.38 16.45
CA LEU A 64 -5.56 -3.44 17.58
C LEU A 64 -6.85 -2.64 17.81
N GLU A 65 -7.54 -2.24 16.74
CA GLU A 65 -8.82 -1.54 16.80
C GLU A 65 -9.85 -2.39 17.56
N GLY A 66 -10.00 -3.67 17.20
CA GLY A 66 -10.94 -4.57 17.86
C GLY A 66 -10.66 -4.80 19.34
N ILE A 67 -9.38 -4.89 19.73
CA ILE A 67 -9.00 -5.03 21.15
C ILE A 67 -9.21 -3.72 21.90
N LEU A 68 -8.69 -2.61 21.37
CA LEU A 68 -8.58 -1.36 22.11
C LEU A 68 -9.91 -0.61 22.19
N PHE A 69 -10.73 -0.62 21.13
CA PHE A 69 -12.05 0.02 21.15
C PHE A 69 -13.17 -0.91 21.62
N GLY A 70 -12.94 -2.23 21.66
CA GLY A 70 -13.91 -3.22 22.12
C GLY A 70 -14.10 -3.28 23.65
N SER A 71 -13.22 -2.64 24.42
CA SER A 71 -13.27 -2.63 25.89
C SER A 71 -13.14 -1.21 26.45
N SER A 72 -14.09 -0.81 27.31
CA SER A 72 -14.08 0.50 27.98
C SER A 72 -12.90 0.68 28.94
N ASP A 73 -12.37 -0.43 29.46
CA ASP A 73 -11.44 -0.40 30.59
C ASP A 73 -9.98 -0.37 30.13
N ILE A 74 -9.71 -0.79 28.89
CA ILE A 74 -8.37 -0.83 28.31
C ILE A 74 -7.71 0.54 28.33
N LYS A 75 -8.46 1.62 28.11
CA LYS A 75 -7.91 2.99 28.13
C LYS A 75 -7.36 3.36 29.51
N ALA A 76 -7.99 2.86 30.58
CA ALA A 76 -7.54 3.11 31.95
C ALA A 76 -6.38 2.16 32.34
N GLN A 77 -6.38 0.92 31.83
CA GLN A 77 -5.37 -0.08 32.13
C GLN A 77 -4.05 0.11 31.36
N LEU A 78 -4.14 0.59 30.11
CA LEU A 78 -3.01 0.75 29.18
C LEU A 78 -3.01 2.15 28.53
N PRO A 79 -2.88 3.24 29.32
CA PRO A 79 -3.04 4.60 28.82
C PRO A 79 -1.97 5.01 27.79
N SER A 80 -0.73 4.50 27.92
CA SER A 80 0.38 4.75 27.00
C SER A 80 0.14 4.13 25.62
N GLU A 81 -0.24 2.87 25.60
CA GLU A 81 -0.51 2.07 24.42
C GLU A 81 -1.72 2.63 23.68
N TRP A 82 -2.76 3.00 24.44
CA TRP A 82 -3.92 3.69 23.91
C TRP A 82 -3.54 5.00 23.22
N SER A 83 -2.74 5.85 23.87
CA SER A 83 -2.29 7.13 23.30
C SER A 83 -1.49 6.92 22.01
N ARG A 84 -0.55 5.98 22.02
CA ARG A 84 0.25 5.61 20.85
C ARG A 84 -0.63 5.12 19.70
N PHE A 85 -1.56 4.21 19.98
CA PHE A 85 -2.47 3.69 18.96
C PHE A 85 -3.38 4.79 18.41
N LYS A 86 -3.91 5.71 19.24
CA LYS A 86 -4.74 6.83 18.74
C LYS A 86 -4.01 7.74 17.76
N SER A 87 -2.69 7.91 17.92
CA SER A 87 -1.88 8.64 16.94
C SER A 87 -1.80 7.90 15.60
N VAL A 88 -1.51 6.60 15.63
CA VAL A 88 -1.48 5.72 14.44
C VAL A 88 -2.84 5.68 13.75
N ASP A 89 -3.92 5.51 14.52
CA ASP A 89 -5.32 5.49 14.08
C ASP A 89 -5.69 6.75 13.30
N THR A 90 -5.43 7.92 13.89
CA THR A 90 -5.76 9.20 13.27
C THR A 90 -5.09 9.36 11.90
N GLU A 91 -3.82 9.02 11.82
CA GLU A 91 -3.05 9.13 10.58
C GLU A 91 -3.45 8.07 9.54
N PHE A 92 -3.62 6.82 9.96
CA PHE A 92 -4.03 5.74 9.07
C PHE A 92 -5.40 6.03 8.46
N ILE A 93 -6.38 6.45 9.27
CA ILE A 93 -7.71 6.82 8.78
C ILE A 93 -7.66 8.03 7.83
N ALA A 94 -6.81 9.04 8.12
CA ALA A 94 -6.63 10.17 7.22
C ALA A 94 -6.06 9.74 5.86
N LEU A 95 -5.07 8.84 5.84
CA LEU A 95 -4.55 8.25 4.62
C LEU A 95 -5.63 7.45 3.87
N MET A 96 -6.39 6.60 4.57
CA MET A 96 -7.46 5.81 3.96
C MET A 96 -8.53 6.70 3.31
N ARG A 97 -8.89 7.82 3.94
CA ARG A 97 -9.84 8.79 3.37
C ARG A 97 -9.32 9.42 2.09
N ARG A 98 -8.02 9.78 2.03
CA ARG A 98 -7.40 10.31 0.81
C ARG A 98 -7.47 9.29 -0.33
N ILE A 99 -7.21 8.01 -0.04
CA ILE A 99 -7.25 6.95 -1.04
C ILE A 99 -8.69 6.67 -1.49
N ALA A 100 -9.65 6.65 -0.55
CA ALA A 100 -11.05 6.46 -0.86
C ALA A 100 -11.63 7.57 -1.76
N ALA A 101 -11.08 8.79 -1.71
CA ALA A 101 -11.51 9.89 -2.59
C ALA A 101 -11.16 9.66 -4.06
N ARG A 102 -10.14 8.83 -4.36
CA ARG A 102 -9.73 8.44 -5.72
C ARG A 102 -9.33 6.96 -5.71
N PRO A 103 -10.29 6.03 -5.81
CA PRO A 103 -10.07 4.60 -5.55
C PRO A 103 -9.39 3.86 -6.72
N PHE A 104 -8.47 4.52 -7.42
CA PHE A 104 -7.66 3.91 -8.47
C PHE A 104 -6.30 3.51 -7.89
N ALA A 105 -5.90 2.26 -8.10
CA ALA A 105 -4.65 1.71 -7.55
C ALA A 105 -3.42 2.59 -7.90
N MET A 106 -3.34 3.07 -9.14
CA MET A 106 -2.26 3.94 -9.59
C MET A 106 -2.24 5.33 -8.92
N GLU A 107 -3.39 5.83 -8.48
CA GLU A 107 -3.47 7.11 -7.75
C GLU A 107 -2.86 7.00 -6.34
N VAL A 108 -2.66 5.79 -5.82
CA VAL A 108 -1.92 5.60 -4.57
C VAL A 108 -0.51 6.18 -4.70
N LEU A 109 0.14 6.03 -5.86
CA LEU A 109 1.48 6.57 -6.11
C LEU A 109 1.52 8.09 -6.22
N SER A 110 0.38 8.75 -6.49
CA SER A 110 0.30 10.22 -6.53
C SER A 110 0.21 10.84 -5.14
N ILE A 111 -0.04 10.02 -4.10
CA ILE A 111 -0.05 10.45 -2.71
C ILE A 111 1.38 10.68 -2.24
N GLU A 112 1.69 11.95 -1.99
CA GLU A 112 2.99 12.36 -1.50
C GLU A 112 3.39 11.58 -0.24
N ASN A 113 4.62 11.05 -0.24
CA ASN A 113 5.22 10.30 0.86
C ASN A 113 4.47 9.01 1.27
N VAL A 114 3.56 8.47 0.46
CA VAL A 114 2.75 7.29 0.82
C VAL A 114 3.57 6.12 1.34
N GLN A 115 4.67 5.77 0.65
CA GLN A 115 5.55 4.66 1.07
C GLN A 115 6.15 4.93 2.45
N ARG A 116 6.68 6.14 2.66
CA ARG A 116 7.31 6.53 3.93
C ARG A 116 6.28 6.56 5.06
N THR A 117 5.07 7.03 4.80
CA THR A 117 3.97 7.03 5.76
C THR A 117 3.60 5.61 6.14
N LEU A 118 3.39 4.72 5.18
CA LEU A 118 3.07 3.31 5.42
C LEU A 118 4.19 2.59 6.19
N GLU A 119 5.45 2.78 5.80
CA GLU A 119 6.63 2.25 6.49
C GLU A 119 6.71 2.71 7.94
N ARG A 120 6.45 4.00 8.19
CA ARG A 120 6.41 4.54 9.56
C ARG A 120 5.27 3.93 10.36
N LEU A 121 4.07 3.83 9.78
CA LEU A 121 2.91 3.22 10.44
C LEU A 121 3.12 1.72 10.71
N ARG A 122 3.94 1.02 9.91
CA ARG A 122 4.28 -0.39 10.14
C ARG A 122 5.17 -0.58 11.38
N ASN A 123 6.04 0.40 11.67
CA ASN A 123 7.04 0.32 12.74
C ASN A 123 6.54 0.94 14.07
N LEU A 124 5.39 1.61 14.06
CA LEU A 124 4.70 2.16 15.23
C LEU A 124 3.68 1.18 15.82
#